data_AF-A0A9P6M973-F1
#
_entry.id   AF-A0A9P6M973-F1
#
_cell.length_a   1.000
_cell.length_b   1.000
_cell.length_c   1.000
_cell.angle_alpha   90.00
_cell.angle_beta   90.00
_cell.angle_gamma   90.00
#
_symmetry.space_group_name_H-M   'P 1'
#
loop_
_entity.id
_entity.type
_entity.pdbx_description
1 polymer ?
#
loop_
_entity_poly.entity_id
_entity_poly.type
_entity_poly.pdbx_seq_one_letter_code
_entity_poly.pdbx_strand_id
1 'polypeptide(L)'
;MANNLTIWCVVDGESTLFSVEVDPTKSVDVLKKDIKKEQSPRFDDIAANELILWKILIKQVVDDYFSLRPALLEFIKAFVLGAVDMPRTEKQSARAA
;
A
#
# COMPACT_ATOMS: atom_id res chain seq x y z
N MET A 1 16.65 -1.78 21.89
CA MET A 1 16.16 -0.44 21.51
C MET A 1 15.34 -0.63 20.25
N ALA A 2 14.04 -0.35 20.27
CA ALA A 2 13.17 -0.54 19.10
C ALA A 2 13.29 0.70 18.20
N ASN A 3 13.74 0.52 16.96
CA ASN A 3 13.75 1.58 15.97
C ASN A 3 12.36 1.62 15.33
N ASN A 4 11.42 2.31 15.97
CA ASN A 4 10.08 2.48 15.43
C ASN A 4 10.15 3.22 14.09
N LEU A 5 9.53 2.65 13.07
CA LEU A 5 9.38 3.21 11.74
C LEU A 5 7.98 3.80 11.60
N THR A 6 7.87 5.06 11.24
CA THR A 6 6.58 5.63 10.82
C THR A 6 6.35 5.33 9.35
N ILE A 7 5.24 4.66 9.03
CA ILE A 7 4.80 4.47 7.65
C ILE A 7 3.54 5.29 7.39
N TRP A 8 3.34 5.67 6.13
CA TRP A 8 2.15 6.38 5.67
C TRP A 8 1.27 5.42 4.88
N CYS A 9 -0.02 5.41 5.21
CA CYS A 9 -1.02 4.56 4.63
C CYS A 9 -2.12 5.41 3.99
N VAL A 10 -2.70 4.88 2.91
CA VAL A 10 -3.87 5.42 2.23
C VAL A 10 -4.90 4.32 2.17
N VAL A 11 -6.18 4.68 2.30
CA VAL A 11 -7.27 3.72 2.09
C VAL A 11 -7.65 3.73 0.62
N ASP A 12 -7.90 2.54 0.08
CA ASP A 12 -8.46 2.39 -1.26
C ASP A 12 -9.78 3.18 -1.38
N GLY A 13 -9.86 4.01 -2.41
CA GLY A 13 -10.94 4.95 -2.71
C GLY A 13 -10.71 6.36 -2.17
N GLU A 14 -9.66 6.59 -1.38
CA GLU A 14 -9.44 7.86 -0.68
C GLU A 14 -8.13 8.56 -1.03
N SER A 15 -8.09 9.86 -0.75
CA SER A 15 -6.93 10.73 -0.91
C SER A 15 -6.27 11.12 0.42
N THR A 16 -6.87 10.74 1.55
CA THR A 16 -6.36 11.08 2.89
C THR A 16 -5.34 10.07 3.36
N LEU A 17 -4.15 10.57 3.67
CA LEU A 17 -3.06 9.78 4.24
C LEU A 17 -3.15 9.78 5.77
N PHE A 18 -2.79 8.66 6.38
CA PHE A 18 -2.60 8.55 7.81
C PHE A 18 -1.26 7.86 8.12
N SER A 19 -0.67 8.20 9.26
CA SER A 19 0.58 7.60 9.72
C SER A 19 0.32 6.53 10.76
N VAL A 20 1.10 5.46 10.75
CA VAL A 20 1.13 4.46 11.82
C VAL A 20 2.58 4.18 12.22
N GLU A 21 2.82 4.09 13.52
CA GLU A 21 4.11 3.69 14.05
C GLU A 21 4.22 2.16 14.06
N VAL A 22 5.33 1.66 13.53
CA VAL A 22 5.54 0.23 13.33
C VAL A 22 6.90 -0.15 13.85
N ASP A 23 6.96 -1.22 14.62
CA ASP A 23 8.23 -1.85 14.95
C ASP A 23 8.65 -2.74 13.77
N PRO A 24 9.78 -2.46 13.10
CA PRO A 24 10.23 -3.21 11.93
C PRO A 24 10.60 -4.67 12.25
N THR A 25 10.76 -5.01 13.53
CA THR A 25 11.00 -6.39 13.98
C THR A 25 9.70 -7.19 14.11
N LYS A 26 8.54 -6.52 14.12
CA LYS A 26 7.24 -7.16 14.25
C LYS A 26 6.67 -7.56 12.90
N SER A 27 5.82 -8.57 12.95
CA SER A 27 5.16 -9.15 11.79
C SER A 27 3.99 -8.29 11.28
N VAL A 28 3.57 -8.56 10.06
CA VAL A 28 2.51 -7.81 9.36
C VAL A 28 1.16 -7.93 10.06
N ASP A 29 0.88 -9.00 10.78
CA ASP A 29 -0.35 -9.16 11.57
C ASP A 29 -0.45 -8.15 12.72
N VAL A 30 0.69 -7.77 13.33
CA VAL A 30 0.73 -6.71 14.33
C VAL A 30 0.44 -5.37 13.67
N LEU A 31 1.05 -5.09 12.52
CA LEU A 31 0.77 -3.89 11.74
C LEU A 31 -0.73 -3.77 11.40
N LYS A 32 -1.38 -4.85 10.96
CA LYS A 32 -2.82 -4.82 10.67
C LYS A 32 -3.67 -4.46 11.89
N LYS A 33 -3.29 -4.94 13.09
CA LYS A 33 -3.96 -4.58 14.34
C LYS A 33 -3.72 -3.12 14.72
N ASP A 34 -2.50 -2.63 14.53
CA ASP A 34 -2.14 -1.24 14.83
C ASP A 34 -2.90 -0.27 13.89
N ILE A 35 -3.01 -0.59 12.60
CA ILE A 35 -3.83 0.17 11.63
C ILE A 35 -5.30 0.20 12.06
N LYS A 36 -5.88 -0.93 12.47
CA LYS A 36 -7.26 -0.97 12.97
C LYS A 36 -7.45 -0.04 14.17
N LYS A 37 -6.51 -0.06 15.11
CA LYS A 37 -6.58 0.75 16.32
C LYS A 37 -6.50 2.24 16.00
N GLU A 38 -5.60 2.64 15.10
CA GLU A 38 -5.40 4.03 14.70
C GLU A 38 -6.61 4.60 13.95
N GLN A 39 -7.26 3.78 13.14
CA GLN A 39 -8.40 4.17 12.32
C GLN A 39 -9.75 3.80 12.94
N SER A 40 -9.81 3.39 14.21
CA SER A 40 -11.09 3.12 14.87
C SER A 40 -11.96 4.39 14.89
N PRO A 41 -13.27 4.30 14.58
CA PRO A 41 -14.07 3.07 14.43
C PRO A 41 -14.12 2.49 13.02
N ARG A 42 -13.43 3.10 12.04
CA ARG A 42 -13.62 2.86 10.62
C ARG A 42 -13.39 1.42 10.17
N PHE A 43 -12.48 0.68 10.82
CA PHE A 43 -12.18 -0.71 10.50
C PHE A 43 -12.63 -1.69 11.59
N ASP A 44 -13.44 -1.26 12.56
CA ASP A 44 -13.81 -2.11 13.69
C ASP A 44 -14.55 -3.38 13.23
N ASP A 45 -15.41 -3.24 12.22
CA ASP A 45 -16.24 -4.31 11.63
C ASP A 45 -15.46 -5.32 10.78
N ILE A 46 -14.22 -4.99 10.37
CA ILE A 46 -13.40 -5.85 9.49
C ILE A 46 -12.36 -6.58 10.35
N ALA A 47 -12.27 -7.91 10.27
CA ALA A 47 -11.27 -8.61 11.08
C ALA A 47 -9.84 -8.21 10.66
N ALA A 48 -8.90 -8.12 11.61
CA ALA A 48 -7.53 -7.64 11.31
C ALA A 48 -6.83 -8.49 10.25
N ASN A 49 -7.11 -9.79 10.18
CA ASN A 49 -6.57 -10.69 9.16
C ASN A 49 -7.16 -10.44 7.76
N GLU A 50 -8.39 -9.92 7.66
CA GLU A 50 -9.11 -9.62 6.42
C GLU A 50 -8.65 -8.31 5.77
N LEU A 51 -7.96 -7.42 6.52
CA LEU A 51 -7.33 -6.25 5.93
C LEU A 51 -6.26 -6.65 4.91
N ILE A 52 -6.45 -6.26 3.65
CA ILE A 52 -5.47 -6.46 2.58
C ILE A 52 -4.56 -5.23 2.55
N LEU A 53 -3.25 -5.45 2.72
CA LEU A 53 -2.24 -4.40 2.68
C LEU A 53 -1.42 -4.51 1.39
N TRP A 54 -1.28 -3.40 0.68
CA TRP A 54 -0.50 -3.30 -0.55
C TRP A 54 0.76 -2.48 -0.28
N LYS A 55 1.94 -3.07 -0.54
CA LYS A 55 3.20 -2.34 -0.47
C LYS A 55 3.47 -1.67 -1.82
N ILE A 56 3.40 -0.35 -1.86
CA ILE A 56 3.78 0.43 -3.04
C ILE A 56 5.28 0.73 -2.96
N LEU A 57 6.05 0.18 -3.89
CA LEU A 57 7.46 0.52 -4.07
C LEU A 57 7.57 1.69 -5.04
N ILE A 58 7.62 2.91 -4.53
CA ILE A 58 7.92 4.08 -5.35
C ILE A 58 9.45 4.13 -5.50
N LYS A 59 9.96 3.76 -6.68
CA LYS A 59 11.37 3.99 -7.00
C LYS A 59 11.58 5.49 -7.09
N GLN A 60 12.23 6.09 -6.08
CA GLN A 60 12.71 7.47 -6.17
C GLN A 60 13.70 7.56 -7.33
N VAL A 61 13.23 7.95 -8.51
CA VAL A 61 14.08 8.56 -9.52
C VAL A 61 14.40 9.96 -9.01
N VAL A 62 15.44 10.05 -8.19
CA VAL A 62 15.90 11.31 -7.60
C VAL A 62 16.25 12.23 -8.76
N ASP A 63 15.40 13.22 -9.03
CA ASP A 63 15.70 14.59 -9.48
C ASP A 63 14.43 15.41 -9.86
N ASP A 64 13.25 14.79 -10.10
CA ASP A 64 12.05 15.52 -10.58
C ASP A 64 10.77 15.38 -9.71
N TYR A 65 10.90 15.04 -8.43
CA TYR A 65 9.74 14.66 -7.59
C TYR A 65 8.83 15.80 -7.09
N PHE A 66 9.26 17.07 -7.13
CA PHE A 66 8.42 18.14 -6.59
C PHE A 66 7.22 18.49 -7.50
N SER A 67 7.33 18.22 -8.80
CA SER A 67 6.28 18.47 -9.80
C SER A 67 5.24 17.34 -9.90
N LEU A 68 5.49 16.18 -9.27
CA LEU A 68 4.67 14.97 -9.40
C LEU A 68 3.65 14.77 -8.26
N ARG A 69 3.53 15.69 -7.29
CA ARG A 69 2.49 15.58 -6.24
C ARG A 69 1.07 15.33 -6.78
N PRO A 70 0.60 16.00 -7.85
CA PRO A 70 -0.70 15.65 -8.44
C PRO A 70 -0.65 14.32 -9.19
N ALA A 71 0.42 14.02 -9.92
CA ALA A 71 0.54 12.78 -10.69
C ALA A 71 0.61 11.52 -9.82
N LEU A 72 1.24 11.59 -8.65
CA LEU A 72 1.30 10.48 -7.69
C LEU A 72 -0.09 10.19 -7.10
N LEU A 73 -0.87 11.24 -6.79
CA LEU A 73 -2.23 11.07 -6.33
C LEU A 73 -3.13 10.52 -7.45
N GLU A 74 -2.95 10.96 -8.69
CA GLU A 74 -3.65 10.38 -9.85
C GLU A 74 -3.21 8.94 -10.13
N PHE A 75 -1.94 8.57 -9.91
CA PHE A 75 -1.44 7.20 -10.06
C PHE A 75 -1.98 6.28 -8.96
N ILE A 76 -2.00 6.76 -7.71
CA ILE A 76 -2.65 6.06 -6.60
C ILE A 76 -4.14 5.93 -6.90
N LYS A 77 -4.84 6.99 -7.28
CA LYS A 77 -6.26 6.95 -7.69
C LYS A 77 -6.50 6.01 -8.85
N ALA A 78 -5.64 5.96 -9.87
CA ALA A 78 -5.78 5.06 -11.01
C ALA A 78 -5.58 3.59 -10.60
N PHE A 79 -4.61 3.30 -9.74
CA PHE A 79 -4.39 1.96 -9.20
C PHE A 79 -5.55 1.46 -8.32
N VAL A 80 -6.12 2.39 -7.56
CA VAL A 80 -7.23 2.19 -6.62
C VAL A 80 -8.60 2.10 -7.32
N LEU A 81 -8.88 2.98 -8.29
CA LEU A 81 -10.17 3.06 -9.00
C LEU A 81 -10.20 2.24 -10.31
N GLY A 82 -9.08 1.69 -10.78
CA GLY A 82 -9.01 1.05 -12.09
C GLY A 82 -7.92 -0.02 -12.20
N ALA A 83 -8.18 -1.23 -11.69
CA ALA A 83 -7.97 -2.50 -12.40
C ALA A 83 -7.91 -3.70 -11.43
N VAL A 84 -9.07 -4.32 -11.17
CA VAL A 84 -9.13 -5.79 -11.18
C VAL A 84 -9.00 -6.22 -12.65
N ASP A 85 -7.82 -6.03 -13.23
CA ASP A 85 -7.42 -6.71 -14.45
C ASP A 85 -5.89 -6.85 -14.41
N MET A 86 -5.49 -7.80 -13.57
CA MET A 86 -4.17 -8.40 -13.63
C MET A 86 -4.13 -9.19 -14.95
N PRO A 87 -3.31 -8.82 -15.96
CA PRO A 87 -3.13 -9.67 -17.12
C PRO A 87 -2.52 -10.99 -16.67
N ARG A 88 -3.39 -12.00 -16.67
CA ARG A 88 -3.14 -13.42 -16.61
C ARG A 88 -1.88 -13.74 -17.42
N THR A 89 -0.91 -14.35 -16.75
CA THR A 89 0.29 -14.98 -17.31
C THR A 89 0.10 -15.47 -18.76
N GLU A 90 0.67 -14.78 -19.73
CA GLU A 90 0.93 -15.36 -21.04
C GLU A 90 2.27 -16.10 -20.97
N LYS A 91 2.18 -17.39 -21.28
CA LYS A 91 3.24 -18.39 -21.23
C LYS A 91 4.41 -17.96 -22.12
N GLN A 92 5.61 -17.92 -21.56
CA GLN A 92 6.82 -18.15 -22.36
C GLN A 92 6.77 -19.61 -22.84
N SER A 93 6.15 -19.83 -24.01
CA SER A 93 6.06 -21.11 -24.69
C SER A 93 6.33 -20.92 -26.18
N ALA A 94 7.60 -20.94 -26.54
CA ALA A 94 8.12 -21.43 -27.83
C ALA A 94 9.63 -21.64 -27.60
N ARG A 95 10.12 -22.84 -27.26
CA ARG A 95 10.25 -24.05 -28.10
C ARG A 95 10.92 -23.76 -29.44
N ALA A 96 12.22 -24.05 -29.45
CA ALA A 96 13.00 -24.68 -30.52
C ALA A 96 12.55 -24.46 -31.98
N ALA A 97 13.39 -23.78 -32.74
CA ALA A 97 13.96 -24.27 -33.99
C ALA A 97 15.27 -23.52 -34.26
#